data_AF-A0A2N1VLH9-F1
#
_entry.id   AF-A0A2N1VLH9-F1
#
_cell.length_a   1.000
_cell.length_b   1.000
_cell.length_c   1.000
_cell.angle_alpha   90.00
_cell.angle_beta   90.00
_cell.angle_gamma   90.00
#
_symmetry.space_group_name_H-M   'P 1'
#
loop_
_entity.id
_entity.type
_entity.pdbx_description
1 polymer ?
#
loop_
_entity_poly.entity_id
_entity_poly.type
_entity_poly.pdbx_seq_one_letter_code
_entity_poly.pdbx_strand_id
1 'polypeptide(L)'
;MIPKSISNFIFKSIVHRTIRFLTPIKYSDSAGDVRRIYNEISYDYVLGAPFTLHASNPKIMAGMWSLVRESLIVNGKVKRITKEAIAGGVSISNQCPYCQEAHIKMSGGKIDKEHGALFEWSKSHYRGNSLIQNPPFTIIESPEIIGTALAFHYVNRMVSVFVTEYPLPLPSLLHWLTPIISSFFKMTAGVNITGVVAIPGKSLKWLTSIPASKEFSWAESNHHIKNSFSGFDELINQIGEEVIPLRVKTTVSNYLAEWTGENQGFGNKWIDDVTKDLEHSEKVIAQFILLIATEPYKITEAHMNEIRKVGLGDNELIAIASWGSWQGTKKIGERIGAPFM
;
A
#
# COMPACT_ATOMS: atom_id res chain seq x y z
N MET A 1 18.60 14.43 19.34
CA MET A 1 18.17 14.28 17.93
C MET A 1 19.20 13.45 17.19
N ILE A 2 18.80 12.36 16.53
CA ILE A 2 19.71 11.52 15.73
C ILE A 2 19.79 12.10 14.30
N PRO A 3 20.97 12.35 13.73
CA PRO A 3 21.12 12.79 12.34
C PRO A 3 20.41 11.88 11.33
N LYS A 4 19.83 12.45 10.26
CA LYS A 4 19.14 11.72 9.18
C LYS A 4 19.99 10.58 8.60
N SER A 5 21.30 10.77 8.49
CA SER A 5 22.27 9.76 8.03
C SER A 5 22.29 8.52 8.92
N ILE A 6 22.25 8.70 10.24
CA ILE A 6 22.29 7.61 11.24
C ILE A 6 20.93 6.89 11.29
N SER A 7 19.82 7.63 11.25
CA SER A 7 18.47 7.05 11.13
C SER A 7 18.36 6.18 9.88
N ASN A 8 18.70 6.73 8.72
CA ASN A 8 18.66 6.02 7.44
C ASN A 8 19.55 4.78 7.44
N PHE A 9 20.73 4.84 8.08
CA PHE A 9 21.61 3.68 8.21
C PHE A 9 20.97 2.55 9.02
N ILE A 10 20.38 2.86 10.18
CA ILE A 10 19.71 1.87 11.04
C ILE A 10 18.56 1.21 10.28
N PHE A 11 17.68 2.00 9.63
CA PHE A 11 16.57 1.47 8.85
C PHE A 11 17.05 0.54 7.72
N LYS A 12 18.04 0.97 6.94
CA LYS A 12 18.64 0.16 5.86
C LYS A 12 19.18 -1.18 6.35
N SER A 13 19.68 -1.22 7.59
CA SER A 13 20.28 -2.43 8.19
C SER A 13 19.28 -3.38 8.85
N ILE A 14 18.07 -2.95 9.21
CA ILE A 14 17.12 -3.81 9.96
C ILE A 14 15.81 -4.10 9.22
N VAL A 15 15.43 -3.27 8.24
CA VAL A 15 14.12 -3.37 7.56
C VAL A 15 13.86 -4.74 6.91
N HIS A 16 14.91 -5.39 6.41
CA HIS A 16 14.79 -6.72 5.79
C HIS A 16 14.31 -7.80 6.77
N ARG A 17 14.50 -7.61 8.08
CA ARG A 17 14.11 -8.58 9.12
C ARG A 17 12.61 -8.57 9.42
N THR A 18 11.88 -7.55 8.97
CA THR A 18 10.42 -7.49 9.13
C THR A 18 9.69 -8.12 7.94
N ILE A 19 10.40 -8.48 6.86
CA ILE A 19 9.79 -9.12 5.69
C ILE A 19 9.51 -10.59 5.98
N ARG A 20 8.31 -11.06 5.64
CA ARG A 20 7.86 -12.45 5.77
C ARG A 20 7.50 -13.02 4.41
N PHE A 21 7.62 -14.34 4.29
CA PHE A 21 7.25 -15.14 3.10
C PHE A 21 8.01 -14.84 1.80
N LEU A 22 8.92 -13.87 1.80
CA LEU A 22 9.74 -13.45 0.67
C LEU A 22 11.21 -13.46 1.09
N THR A 23 12.09 -13.55 0.11
CA THR A 23 13.53 -13.37 0.26
C THR A 23 13.84 -11.87 0.17
N PRO A 24 14.16 -11.18 1.29
CA PRO A 24 14.35 -9.75 1.25
C PRO A 24 15.66 -9.36 0.59
N ILE A 25 15.61 -8.40 -0.33
CA ILE A 25 16.82 -7.81 -0.93
C ILE A 25 17.31 -6.67 -0.04
N LYS A 26 18.41 -6.92 0.69
CA LYS A 26 19.01 -5.94 1.60
C LYS A 26 19.50 -4.71 0.86
N TYR A 27 19.54 -3.58 1.56
CA TYR A 27 20.20 -2.41 1.00
C TYR A 27 21.69 -2.64 0.77
N SER A 28 22.44 -3.50 1.45
CA SER A 28 23.84 -3.74 1.05
C SER A 28 23.95 -4.48 -0.28
N ASP A 29 22.98 -5.35 -0.56
CA ASP A 29 23.07 -6.36 -1.61
C ASP A 29 22.33 -5.94 -2.90
N SER A 30 21.57 -4.83 -2.87
CA SER A 30 20.81 -4.39 -4.03
C SER A 30 21.68 -3.78 -5.15
N ALA A 31 21.24 -3.97 -6.39
CA ALA A 31 21.87 -3.45 -7.60
C ALA A 31 20.80 -2.97 -8.59
N GLY A 32 21.22 -2.43 -9.73
CA GLY A 32 20.32 -2.05 -10.83
C GLY A 32 19.18 -1.12 -10.40
N ASP A 33 17.97 -1.39 -10.88
CA ASP A 33 16.76 -0.61 -10.55
C ASP A 33 16.41 -0.63 -9.06
N VAL A 34 16.55 -1.78 -8.40
CA VAL A 34 16.26 -1.89 -6.96
C VAL A 34 17.11 -0.90 -6.17
N ARG A 35 18.42 -0.84 -6.47
CA ARG A 35 19.34 0.13 -5.87
C ARG A 35 18.93 1.58 -6.14
N ARG A 36 18.59 1.90 -7.39
CA ARG A 36 18.20 3.27 -7.80
C ARG A 36 16.96 3.74 -7.06
N ILE A 37 15.93 2.90 -6.99
CA ILE A 37 14.67 3.22 -6.32
C ILE A 37 14.89 3.31 -4.80
N TYR A 38 15.66 2.40 -4.18
CA TYR A 38 16.01 2.51 -2.76
C TYR A 38 16.71 3.83 -2.42
N ASN A 39 17.57 4.32 -3.32
CA ASN A 39 18.26 5.60 -3.15
C ASN A 39 17.28 6.78 -3.25
N GLU A 40 16.34 6.75 -4.21
CA GLU A 40 15.30 7.78 -4.32
C GLU A 40 14.41 7.83 -3.08
N ILE A 41 13.93 6.67 -2.62
CA ILE A 41 13.12 6.58 -1.40
C ILE A 41 13.91 7.08 -0.20
N SER A 42 15.17 6.68 -0.02
CA SER A 42 16.00 7.11 1.11
C SER A 42 16.32 8.62 1.09
N TYR A 43 16.29 9.23 -0.09
CA TYR A 43 16.54 10.65 -0.27
C TYR A 43 15.29 11.47 0.08
N ASP A 44 14.16 11.14 -0.55
CA ASP A 44 12.88 11.85 -0.39
C ASP A 44 12.15 11.45 0.92
N TYR A 45 12.42 10.26 1.46
CA TYR A 45 11.65 9.66 2.55
C TYR A 45 12.42 8.61 3.38
N VAL A 46 11.69 7.77 4.14
CA VAL A 46 12.23 6.65 4.91
C VAL A 46 12.09 5.36 4.11
N LEU A 47 13.22 4.65 3.90
CA LEU A 47 13.21 3.33 3.29
C LEU A 47 12.69 2.28 4.28
N GLY A 48 11.37 2.11 4.29
CA GLY A 48 10.65 1.16 5.14
C GLY A 48 10.22 -0.12 4.42
N ALA A 49 9.78 -1.11 5.21
CA ALA A 49 9.30 -2.41 4.74
C ALA A 49 8.19 -2.34 3.69
N PRO A 50 7.22 -1.38 3.78
CA PRO A 50 6.23 -1.17 2.73
C PRO A 50 6.83 -1.02 1.33
N PHE A 51 8.04 -0.45 1.22
CA PHE A 51 8.74 -0.33 -0.06
C PHE A 51 9.57 -1.55 -0.38
N THR A 52 10.42 -1.99 0.56
CA THR A 52 11.39 -3.06 0.30
C THR A 52 10.76 -4.44 0.09
N LEU A 53 9.51 -4.66 0.53
CA LEU A 53 8.80 -5.93 0.28
C LEU A 53 8.62 -6.21 -1.22
N HIS A 54 8.57 -5.17 -2.06
CA HIS A 54 8.36 -5.30 -3.51
C HIS A 54 9.66 -5.55 -4.29
N ALA A 55 10.81 -5.66 -3.63
CA ALA A 55 12.12 -5.61 -4.30
C ALA A 55 12.37 -6.77 -5.29
N SER A 56 11.68 -7.90 -5.13
CA SER A 56 11.71 -9.01 -6.11
C SER A 56 11.11 -8.63 -7.47
N ASN A 57 10.24 -7.61 -7.51
CA ASN A 57 9.68 -7.04 -8.74
C ASN A 57 9.93 -5.52 -8.80
N PRO A 58 11.07 -5.07 -9.37
CA PRO A 58 11.43 -3.66 -9.37
C PRO A 58 10.45 -2.75 -10.13
N LYS A 59 9.72 -3.28 -11.13
CA LYS A 59 8.69 -2.50 -11.84
C LYS A 59 7.55 -2.12 -10.90
N ILE A 60 7.00 -3.11 -10.18
CA ILE A 60 5.95 -2.89 -9.18
C ILE A 60 6.46 -1.98 -8.06
N MET A 61 7.67 -2.20 -7.57
CA MET A 61 8.28 -1.36 -6.54
C MET A 61 8.34 0.10 -6.96
N ALA A 62 8.72 0.37 -8.21
CA ALA A 62 8.80 1.72 -8.76
C ALA A 62 7.41 2.36 -8.96
N GLY A 63 6.44 1.58 -9.44
CA GLY A 63 5.06 2.03 -9.62
C GLY A 63 4.38 2.39 -8.29
N MET A 64 4.48 1.52 -7.29
CA MET A 64 4.00 1.81 -5.94
C MET A 64 4.73 2.99 -5.31
N TRP A 65 6.06 3.09 -5.51
CA TRP A 65 6.82 4.26 -5.06
C TRP A 65 6.26 5.54 -5.69
N SER A 66 5.92 5.52 -6.98
CA SER A 66 5.31 6.67 -7.64
C SER A 66 3.98 7.07 -7.00
N LEU A 67 3.10 6.11 -6.68
CA LEU A 67 1.83 6.40 -6.00
C LEU A 67 2.06 7.17 -4.70
N VAL A 68 2.91 6.63 -3.82
CA VAL A 68 3.19 7.22 -2.50
C VAL A 68 3.93 8.54 -2.65
N ARG A 69 4.89 8.63 -3.56
CA ARG A 69 5.69 9.83 -3.75
C ARG A 69 4.84 11.00 -4.19
N GLU A 70 4.04 10.82 -5.24
CA GLU A 70 3.27 11.92 -5.81
C GLU A 70 2.06 12.32 -4.95
N SER A 71 1.39 11.36 -4.29
CA SER A 71 0.23 11.68 -3.46
C SER A 71 0.59 12.16 -2.06
N LEU A 72 1.48 11.45 -1.35
CA LEU A 72 1.82 11.71 0.04
C LEU A 72 3.03 12.67 0.16
N ILE A 73 4.09 12.48 -0.63
CA ILE A 73 5.39 13.10 -0.35
C ILE A 73 5.59 14.47 -0.98
N VAL A 74 5.23 14.61 -2.24
CA VAL A 74 5.33 15.87 -2.97
C VAL A 74 4.46 16.93 -2.27
N ASN A 75 5.02 18.13 -2.13
CA ASN A 75 4.29 19.26 -1.56
C ASN A 75 3.19 19.72 -2.52
N GLY A 76 2.02 20.02 -1.97
CA GLY A 76 0.89 20.50 -2.75
C GLY A 76 -0.03 21.38 -1.92
N LYS A 77 -1.33 21.35 -2.25
CA LYS A 77 -2.41 22.06 -1.57
C LYS A 77 -2.65 21.49 -0.17
N VAL A 78 -2.41 20.19 0.03
CA VAL A 78 -2.65 19.51 1.30
C VAL A 78 -1.35 19.33 2.06
N LYS A 79 -1.32 19.79 3.32
CA LYS A 79 -0.12 19.68 4.16
C LYS A 79 0.24 18.22 4.38
N ARG A 80 1.54 17.92 4.40
CA ARG A 80 2.04 16.55 4.63
C ARG A 80 1.44 15.89 5.86
N ILE A 81 1.34 16.63 6.97
CA ILE A 81 0.76 16.14 8.23
C ILE A 81 -0.69 15.65 8.07
N THR A 82 -1.48 16.33 7.26
CA THR A 82 -2.87 15.96 6.95
C THR A 82 -2.91 14.67 6.12
N LYS A 83 -1.99 14.53 5.16
CA LYS A 83 -1.85 13.31 4.35
C LYS A 83 -1.41 12.11 5.20
N GLU A 84 -0.50 12.31 6.16
CA GLU A 84 -0.15 11.29 7.15
C GLU A 84 -1.35 10.87 8.03
N ALA A 85 -2.21 11.82 8.42
CA ALA A 85 -3.44 11.52 9.16
C ALA A 85 -4.42 10.66 8.35
N ILE A 86 -4.61 10.97 7.06
CA ILE A 86 -5.42 10.17 6.13
C ILE A 86 -4.85 8.75 5.99
N ALA A 87 -3.54 8.62 5.77
CA ALA A 87 -2.87 7.32 5.69
C ALA A 87 -3.05 6.50 6.98
N GLY A 88 -2.96 7.16 8.14
CA GLY A 88 -3.21 6.55 9.44
C GLY A 88 -4.65 6.06 9.62
N GLY A 89 -5.65 6.85 9.22
CA GLY A 89 -7.06 6.46 9.34
C GLY A 89 -7.46 5.33 8.37
N VAL A 90 -6.92 5.34 7.14
CA VAL A 90 -7.03 4.19 6.23
C VAL A 90 -6.40 2.94 6.85
N SER A 91 -5.21 3.07 7.46
CA SER A 91 -4.53 1.94 8.11
C SER A 91 -5.29 1.36 9.29
N ILE A 92 -6.02 2.20 10.05
CA ILE A 92 -6.94 1.75 11.11
C ILE A 92 -8.11 0.99 10.51
N SER A 93 -8.74 1.54 9.47
CA SER A 93 -9.86 0.90 8.77
C SER A 93 -9.47 -0.47 8.20
N ASN A 94 -8.26 -0.55 7.65
CA ASN A 94 -7.67 -1.76 7.06
C ASN A 94 -7.11 -2.75 8.11
N GLN A 95 -7.17 -2.42 9.40
CA GLN A 95 -6.58 -3.24 10.47
C GLN A 95 -5.11 -3.59 10.19
N CYS A 96 -4.30 -2.58 9.85
CA CYS A 96 -2.88 -2.73 9.52
C CYS A 96 -2.00 -2.10 10.61
N PRO A 97 -1.59 -2.85 11.66
CA PRO A 97 -0.89 -2.29 12.83
C PRO A 97 0.43 -1.62 12.47
N TYR A 98 1.20 -2.21 11.56
CA TYR A 98 2.48 -1.65 11.10
C TYR A 98 2.31 -0.23 10.56
N CYS A 99 1.36 -0.04 9.63
CA CYS A 99 1.14 1.25 8.99
C CYS A 99 0.48 2.24 9.96
N GLN A 100 -0.47 1.79 10.79
CA GLN A 100 -1.06 2.62 11.83
C GLN A 100 0.02 3.22 12.74
N GLU A 101 0.92 2.37 13.26
CA GLU A 101 1.99 2.82 14.16
C GLU A 101 2.96 3.78 13.44
N ALA A 102 3.31 3.50 12.18
CA ALA A 102 4.20 4.34 11.39
C ALA A 102 3.60 5.75 11.18
N HIS A 103 2.34 5.84 10.74
CA HIS A 103 1.69 7.12 10.42
C HIS A 103 1.33 7.94 11.67
N ILE A 104 0.94 7.31 12.78
CA ILE A 104 0.78 7.99 14.08
C ILE A 104 2.10 8.64 14.51
N LYS A 105 3.22 7.96 14.32
CA LYS A 105 4.54 8.51 14.68
C LYS A 105 4.96 9.63 13.73
N MET A 106 4.77 9.46 12.42
CA MET A 106 5.11 10.48 11.41
C MET A 106 4.28 11.75 11.54
N SER A 107 3.06 11.63 12.07
CA SER A 107 2.21 12.77 12.40
C SER A 107 2.48 13.40 13.78
N GLY A 108 3.50 12.94 14.50
CA GLY A 108 3.81 13.44 15.84
C GLY A 108 2.73 13.14 16.89
N GLY A 109 1.87 12.14 16.65
CA GLY A 109 0.78 11.76 17.54
C GLY A 109 -0.43 12.70 17.54
N LYS A 110 -0.55 13.59 16.55
CA LYS A 110 -1.58 14.65 16.50
C LYS A 110 -2.73 14.39 15.50
N ILE A 111 -2.97 13.13 15.15
CA ILE A 111 -3.92 12.76 14.10
C ILE A 111 -5.35 13.28 14.34
N ASP A 112 -5.85 13.16 15.57
CA ASP A 112 -7.26 13.40 15.91
C ASP A 112 -7.61 14.89 16.09
N LYS A 113 -6.81 15.63 16.86
CA LYS A 113 -7.17 16.99 17.33
C LYS A 113 -7.14 18.09 16.26
N GLU A 114 -6.37 17.93 15.18
CA GLU A 114 -6.18 18.95 14.15
C GLU A 114 -6.88 18.60 12.81
N HIS A 115 -7.36 17.36 12.63
CA HIS A 115 -7.87 16.85 11.34
C HIS A 115 -9.15 15.98 11.44
N GLY A 116 -9.92 16.10 12.54
CA GLY A 116 -10.99 15.17 12.91
C GLY A 116 -11.91 14.72 11.75
N ALA A 117 -12.49 15.64 10.98
CA ALA A 117 -13.41 15.28 9.89
C ALA A 117 -12.74 14.47 8.76
N LEU A 118 -11.52 14.84 8.34
CA LEU A 118 -10.76 14.10 7.33
C LEU A 118 -10.28 12.74 7.85
N PHE A 119 -9.92 12.68 9.12
CA PHE A 119 -9.54 11.43 9.76
C PHE A 119 -10.73 10.46 9.86
N GLU A 120 -11.91 10.94 10.26
CA GLU A 120 -13.15 10.13 10.25
C GLU A 120 -13.56 9.70 8.84
N TRP A 121 -13.42 10.60 7.85
CA TRP A 121 -13.64 10.26 6.44
C TRP A 121 -12.74 9.10 6.00
N SER A 122 -11.44 9.18 6.32
CA SER A 122 -10.46 8.18 5.91
C SER A 122 -10.70 6.77 6.50
N LYS A 123 -11.42 6.68 7.62
CA LYS A 123 -11.83 5.41 8.23
C LYS A 123 -13.09 4.81 7.60
N SER A 124 -13.84 5.58 6.83
CA SER A 124 -15.22 5.27 6.42
C SER A 124 -15.36 4.63 5.03
N HIS A 125 -14.27 4.29 4.35
CA HIS A 125 -14.27 3.87 2.94
C HIS A 125 -15.01 2.56 2.62
N TYR A 126 -15.20 1.68 3.61
CA TYR A 126 -15.86 0.39 3.44
C TYR A 126 -17.39 0.43 3.61
N ARG A 127 -17.96 1.57 4.02
CA ARG A 127 -19.40 1.71 4.28
C ARG A 127 -19.97 2.88 3.49
N GLY A 128 -21.22 2.76 3.04
CA GLY A 128 -22.00 3.85 2.44
C GLY A 128 -22.35 4.93 3.47
N ASN A 129 -21.34 5.63 3.97
CA ASN A 129 -21.46 6.69 4.96
C ASN A 129 -21.69 8.05 4.27
N SER A 130 -22.44 8.94 4.91
CA SER A 130 -22.67 10.31 4.45
C SER A 130 -21.37 11.09 4.23
N LEU A 131 -20.29 10.76 4.97
CA LEU A 131 -18.96 11.33 4.76
C LEU A 131 -18.37 11.01 3.38
N ILE A 132 -18.67 9.84 2.79
CA ILE A 132 -18.20 9.50 1.45
C ILE A 132 -18.98 10.28 0.39
N GLN A 133 -20.28 10.49 0.61
CA GLN A 133 -21.13 11.25 -0.30
C GLN A 133 -20.87 12.76 -0.22
N ASN A 134 -20.54 13.27 0.97
CA ASN A 134 -20.24 14.67 1.24
C ASN A 134 -18.85 14.77 1.90
N PRO A 135 -17.77 14.58 1.12
CA PRO A 135 -16.41 14.60 1.63
C PRO A 135 -16.05 15.97 2.23
N PRO A 136 -15.31 16.02 3.35
CA PRO A 136 -14.94 17.29 4.02
C PRO A 136 -13.73 17.98 3.36
N PHE A 137 -13.67 17.96 2.02
CA PHE A 137 -12.60 18.55 1.23
C PHE A 137 -13.08 18.90 -0.18
N THR A 138 -12.33 19.77 -0.84
CA THR A 138 -12.69 20.33 -2.15
C THR A 138 -12.14 19.50 -3.32
N ILE A 139 -12.67 19.74 -4.53
CA ILE A 139 -12.13 19.21 -5.80
C ILE A 139 -10.67 19.62 -6.07
N ILE A 140 -10.20 20.72 -5.46
CA ILE A 140 -8.81 21.16 -5.58
C ILE A 140 -7.89 20.27 -4.72
N GLU A 141 -8.38 19.77 -3.60
CA GLU A 141 -7.63 18.93 -2.66
C GLU A 141 -7.80 17.43 -2.95
N SER A 142 -8.82 17.05 -3.73
CA SER A 142 -9.16 15.66 -4.04
C SER A 142 -8.00 14.83 -4.59
N PRO A 143 -7.10 15.31 -5.49
CA PRO A 143 -6.02 14.48 -6.01
C PRO A 143 -5.07 14.01 -4.90
N GLU A 144 -4.73 14.90 -3.96
CA GLU A 144 -3.81 14.58 -2.88
C GLU A 144 -4.46 13.73 -1.79
N ILE A 145 -5.72 13.99 -1.45
CA ILE A 145 -6.46 13.28 -0.40
C ILE A 145 -6.84 11.86 -0.85
N ILE A 146 -7.50 11.74 -1.99
CA ILE A 146 -7.92 10.44 -2.54
C ILE A 146 -6.69 9.65 -2.96
N GLY A 147 -5.71 10.28 -3.61
CA GLY A 147 -4.46 9.63 -3.99
C GLY A 147 -3.70 9.09 -2.77
N THR A 148 -3.69 9.81 -1.65
CA THR A 148 -3.09 9.28 -0.41
C THR A 148 -3.90 8.09 0.10
N ALA A 149 -5.22 8.21 0.20
CA ALA A 149 -6.07 7.13 0.70
C ALA A 149 -5.92 5.83 -0.12
N LEU A 150 -5.93 5.93 -1.44
CA LEU A 150 -5.81 4.77 -2.33
C LEU A 150 -4.40 4.16 -2.31
N ALA A 151 -3.35 4.98 -2.25
CA ALA A 151 -1.99 4.46 -2.08
C ALA A 151 -1.88 3.61 -0.81
N PHE A 152 -2.53 4.02 0.29
CA PHE A 152 -2.51 3.24 1.54
C PHE A 152 -3.48 2.07 1.58
N HIS A 153 -4.58 2.10 0.83
CA HIS A 153 -5.37 0.89 0.60
C HIS A 153 -4.56 -0.22 -0.08
N TYR A 154 -3.76 0.14 -1.08
CA TYR A 154 -2.85 -0.81 -1.72
C TYR A 154 -1.74 -1.26 -0.76
N VAL A 155 -1.03 -0.30 -0.14
CA VAL A 155 0.10 -0.60 0.73
C VAL A 155 -0.30 -1.43 1.94
N ASN A 156 -1.43 -1.13 2.59
CA ASN A 156 -1.86 -1.87 3.77
C ASN A 156 -2.12 -3.35 3.46
N ARG A 157 -2.76 -3.67 2.33
CA ARG A 157 -3.00 -5.06 1.92
C ARG A 157 -1.70 -5.82 1.73
N MET A 158 -0.71 -5.21 1.07
CA MET A 158 0.61 -5.81 0.87
C MET A 158 1.36 -5.99 2.19
N VAL A 159 1.34 -4.98 3.06
CA VAL A 159 2.01 -5.00 4.36
C VAL A 159 1.40 -6.05 5.29
N SER A 160 0.06 -6.17 5.33
CA SER A 160 -0.62 -7.15 6.18
C SER A 160 -0.24 -8.59 5.87
N VAL A 161 0.22 -8.88 4.64
CA VAL A 161 0.66 -10.23 4.25
C VAL A 161 2.17 -10.41 4.42
N PHE A 162 2.98 -9.47 3.91
CA PHE A 162 4.42 -9.67 3.73
C PHE A 162 5.29 -9.02 4.79
N VAL A 163 4.71 -8.38 5.79
CA VAL A 163 5.46 -7.69 6.85
C VAL A 163 4.98 -8.14 8.22
N THR A 164 5.90 -8.26 9.17
CA THR A 164 5.55 -8.46 10.59
C THR A 164 4.67 -7.32 11.09
N GLU A 165 3.78 -7.62 12.05
CA GLU A 165 2.83 -6.64 12.59
C GLU A 165 3.51 -5.37 13.13
N TYR A 166 4.73 -5.50 13.66
CA TYR A 166 5.47 -4.39 14.24
C TYR A 166 6.70 -4.02 13.42
N PRO A 167 7.01 -2.71 13.27
CA PRO A 167 8.20 -2.23 12.56
C PRO A 167 9.54 -2.61 13.19
N LEU A 168 9.51 -3.12 14.43
CA LEU A 168 10.68 -3.54 15.17
C LEU A 168 10.62 -5.05 15.40
N PRO A 169 11.56 -5.82 14.83
CA PRO A 169 11.66 -7.25 15.08
C PRO A 169 12.36 -7.43 16.44
N LEU A 170 11.60 -7.35 17.54
CA LEU A 170 12.09 -7.72 18.86
C LEU A 170 11.83 -9.22 19.10
N PRO A 171 12.81 -9.97 19.63
CA PRO A 171 12.55 -11.31 20.14
C PRO A 171 11.43 -11.27 21.18
N SER A 172 10.52 -12.26 21.20
CA SER A 172 9.34 -12.32 22.10
C SER A 172 9.65 -11.99 23.57
N LEU A 173 10.78 -12.49 24.09
CA LEU A 173 11.31 -12.23 25.43
C LEU A 173 11.60 -10.75 25.74
N LEU A 174 11.76 -9.92 24.72
CA LEU A 174 12.12 -8.49 24.80
C LEU A 174 10.96 -7.58 24.35
N HIS A 175 9.76 -8.11 24.08
CA HIS A 175 8.58 -7.30 23.74
C HIS A 175 8.20 -6.29 24.85
N TRP A 176 8.62 -6.49 26.09
CA TRP A 176 8.41 -5.50 27.15
C TRP A 176 9.26 -4.23 26.95
N LEU A 177 10.34 -4.30 26.16
CA LEU A 177 11.19 -3.15 25.78
C LEU A 177 10.63 -2.36 24.59
N THR A 178 9.57 -2.85 23.92
CA THR A 178 8.96 -2.18 22.77
C THR A 178 8.60 -0.72 23.03
N PRO A 179 8.07 -0.31 24.21
CA PRO A 179 7.84 1.11 24.52
C PRO A 179 9.12 1.96 24.56
N ILE A 180 10.24 1.37 24.99
CA ILE A 180 11.53 2.04 25.13
C ILE A 180 12.19 2.21 23.75
N ILE A 181 12.15 1.17 22.92
CA ILE A 181 12.75 1.16 21.57
C ILE A 181 11.87 1.93 20.57
N SER A 182 10.54 1.90 20.73
CA SER A 182 9.63 2.75 19.98
C SER A 182 9.82 4.25 20.29
N SER A 183 10.26 4.60 21.51
CA SER A 183 10.66 5.97 21.87
C SER A 183 11.93 6.41 21.14
N PHE A 184 12.88 5.49 20.90
CA PHE A 184 14.03 5.73 20.01
C PHE A 184 13.60 6.04 18.58
N PHE A 185 12.55 5.36 18.08
CA PHE A 185 11.96 5.62 16.76
C PHE A 185 11.23 6.97 16.66
N LYS A 186 10.60 7.45 17.74
CA LYS A 186 10.04 8.82 17.81
C LYS A 186 11.12 9.88 17.52
N MET A 187 12.36 9.62 17.93
CA MET A 187 13.50 10.52 17.79
C MET A 187 14.22 10.41 16.43
N THR A 188 13.92 9.41 15.60
CA THR A 188 14.59 9.18 14.30
C THR A 188 13.69 9.40 13.09
N ALA A 189 12.37 9.17 13.22
CA ALA A 189 11.40 9.37 12.13
C ALA A 189 10.89 10.82 12.03
N GLY A 190 10.82 11.55 13.16
CA GLY A 190 10.43 12.96 13.19
C GLY A 190 11.55 13.95 12.82
N VAL A 191 12.78 13.46 12.63
CA VAL A 191 13.95 14.32 12.46
C VAL A 191 14.35 14.39 10.99
N ASN A 192 13.93 15.49 10.34
CA ASN A 192 14.40 15.98 9.04
C ASN A 192 13.94 15.22 7.77
N ILE A 193 12.68 14.75 7.73
CA ILE A 193 11.95 14.54 6.47
C ILE A 193 11.42 15.91 5.93
N THR A 194 11.36 16.93 6.78
CA THR A 194 10.83 18.27 6.49
C THR A 194 11.72 19.17 5.63
N GLY A 195 12.98 18.79 5.40
CA GLY A 195 13.94 19.61 4.65
C GLY A 195 14.10 19.25 3.16
N VAL A 196 13.53 18.13 2.72
CA VAL A 196 13.61 17.70 1.31
C VAL A 196 12.33 18.11 0.60
N VAL A 197 12.45 19.02 -0.36
CA VAL A 197 11.36 19.37 -1.27
C VAL A 197 11.40 18.39 -2.44
N ALA A 198 10.51 17.40 -2.40
CA ALA A 198 10.37 16.45 -3.50
C ALA A 198 9.83 17.18 -4.76
N ILE A 199 10.54 17.05 -5.88
CA ILE A 199 10.15 17.63 -7.17
C ILE A 199 8.98 16.81 -7.73
N PRO A 200 7.82 17.39 -8.06
CA PRO A 200 6.70 16.69 -8.68
C PRO A 200 7.08 15.92 -9.95
N GLY A 201 6.47 14.76 -10.19
CA GLY A 201 6.61 13.98 -11.42
C GLY A 201 7.93 13.21 -11.58
N LYS A 202 8.92 13.37 -10.69
CA LYS A 202 10.23 12.72 -10.82
C LYS A 202 10.17 11.19 -10.82
N SER A 203 9.18 10.58 -10.14
CA SER A 203 9.00 9.12 -10.16
C SER A 203 8.34 8.60 -11.43
N LEU A 204 7.68 9.46 -12.23
CA LEU A 204 6.96 9.03 -13.42
C LEU A 204 7.88 8.43 -14.49
N LYS A 205 9.18 8.75 -14.47
CA LYS A 205 10.19 8.14 -15.34
C LYS A 205 10.27 6.61 -15.23
N TRP A 206 9.75 6.04 -14.13
CA TRP A 206 9.73 4.60 -13.91
C TRP A 206 8.54 3.90 -14.58
N LEU A 207 7.52 4.67 -14.99
CA LEU A 207 6.33 4.16 -15.65
C LEU A 207 6.56 4.15 -17.16
N THR A 208 6.38 3.00 -17.80
CA THR A 208 6.64 2.81 -19.23
C THR A 208 5.48 3.22 -20.12
N SER A 209 4.25 3.16 -19.58
CA SER A 209 3.02 3.55 -20.26
C SER A 209 2.15 4.32 -19.28
N ILE A 210 1.54 5.39 -19.76
CA ILE A 210 0.62 6.24 -18.99
C ILE A 210 -0.58 6.51 -19.90
N PRO A 211 -1.55 5.58 -19.95
CA PRO A 211 -2.72 5.75 -20.79
C PRO A 211 -3.61 6.88 -20.25
N ALA A 212 -4.38 7.49 -21.13
CA ALA A 212 -5.47 8.36 -20.70
C ALA A 212 -6.55 7.50 -20.03
N SER A 213 -6.81 7.74 -18.75
CA SER A 213 -7.86 7.04 -17.99
C SER A 213 -8.88 8.02 -17.43
N LYS A 214 -10.17 7.66 -17.57
CA LYS A 214 -11.28 8.34 -16.90
C LYS A 214 -11.49 7.85 -15.47
N GLU A 215 -10.96 6.68 -15.11
CA GLU A 215 -11.10 6.06 -13.78
C GLU A 215 -10.51 6.95 -12.67
N PHE A 216 -9.54 7.80 -13.04
CA PHE A 216 -8.84 8.70 -12.11
C PHE A 216 -9.20 10.18 -12.36
N SER A 217 -10.42 10.49 -12.81
CA SER A 217 -10.88 11.87 -13.06
C SER A 217 -10.87 12.74 -11.79
N TRP A 218 -11.00 12.15 -10.60
CA TRP A 218 -10.82 12.84 -9.32
C TRP A 218 -9.43 13.48 -9.13
N ALA A 219 -8.45 13.13 -9.98
CA ALA A 219 -7.10 13.66 -10.02
C ALA A 219 -6.85 14.67 -11.17
N GLU A 220 -7.85 15.07 -11.96
CA GLU A 220 -7.67 15.85 -13.20
C GLU A 220 -6.85 17.14 -13.00
N SER A 221 -7.06 17.82 -11.88
CA SER A 221 -6.37 19.08 -11.53
C SER A 221 -4.89 18.90 -11.20
N ASN A 222 -4.40 17.66 -11.04
CA ASN A 222 -3.00 17.33 -10.78
C ASN A 222 -2.52 16.17 -11.66
N HIS A 223 -1.96 16.54 -12.83
CA HIS A 223 -1.49 15.57 -13.82
C HIS A 223 -0.40 14.61 -13.31
N HIS A 224 0.43 15.01 -12.32
CA HIS A 224 1.46 14.10 -11.79
C HIS A 224 0.84 12.94 -11.00
N ILE A 225 -0.15 13.23 -10.16
CA ILE A 225 -0.89 12.21 -9.43
C ILE A 225 -1.71 11.37 -10.42
N LYS A 226 -2.47 12.00 -11.32
CA LYS A 226 -3.26 11.28 -12.33
C LYS A 226 -2.40 10.33 -13.16
N ASN A 227 -1.24 10.78 -13.62
CA ASN A 227 -0.31 9.97 -14.40
C ASN A 227 0.31 8.84 -13.58
N SER A 228 0.62 9.08 -12.30
CA SER A 228 1.13 8.03 -11.43
C SER A 228 0.12 6.90 -11.22
N PHE A 229 -1.16 7.24 -11.04
CA PHE A 229 -2.24 6.27 -10.86
C PHE A 229 -2.56 5.53 -12.17
N SER A 230 -2.67 6.26 -13.28
CA SER A 230 -2.94 5.67 -14.60
C SER A 230 -1.82 4.74 -15.06
N GLY A 231 -0.55 5.14 -14.86
CA GLY A 231 0.58 4.29 -15.23
C GLY A 231 0.78 3.10 -14.30
N PHE A 232 0.43 3.21 -13.01
CA PHE A 232 0.45 2.05 -12.12
C PHE A 232 -0.66 1.05 -12.45
N ASP A 233 -1.87 1.53 -12.76
CA ASP A 233 -2.97 0.67 -13.20
C ASP A 233 -2.60 -0.11 -14.47
N GLU A 234 -2.08 0.58 -15.48
CA GLU A 234 -1.60 -0.05 -16.71
C GLU A 234 -0.51 -1.10 -16.43
N LEU A 235 0.48 -0.77 -15.61
CA LEU A 235 1.54 -1.69 -15.23
C LEU A 235 0.99 -2.96 -14.55
N ILE A 236 0.08 -2.79 -13.59
CA ILE A 236 -0.52 -3.90 -12.85
C ILE A 236 -1.38 -4.77 -13.78
N ASN A 237 -2.14 -4.17 -14.70
CA ASN A 237 -2.93 -4.92 -15.68
C ASN A 237 -2.03 -5.74 -16.61
N GLN A 238 -0.97 -5.14 -17.18
CA GLN A 238 -0.01 -5.86 -18.01
C GLN A 238 0.64 -7.05 -17.28
N ILE A 239 1.11 -6.82 -16.05
CA ILE A 239 1.69 -7.90 -15.23
C ILE A 239 0.64 -8.98 -14.93
N GLY A 240 -0.60 -8.58 -14.63
CA GLY A 240 -1.71 -9.51 -14.43
C GLY A 240 -2.02 -10.36 -15.66
N GLU A 241 -1.92 -9.80 -16.87
CA GLU A 241 -2.01 -10.54 -18.13
C GLU A 241 -0.91 -11.61 -18.27
N GLU A 242 0.31 -11.31 -17.83
CA GLU A 242 1.45 -12.22 -17.95
C GLU A 242 1.41 -13.37 -16.94
N VAL A 243 0.97 -13.13 -15.69
CA VAL A 243 1.14 -14.10 -14.59
C VAL A 243 -0.15 -14.74 -14.07
N ILE A 244 -1.33 -14.21 -14.41
CA ILE A 244 -2.61 -14.70 -13.89
C ILE A 244 -3.44 -15.32 -15.01
N PRO A 245 -3.85 -16.60 -14.89
CA PRO A 245 -4.75 -17.23 -15.86
C PRO A 245 -6.03 -16.41 -16.07
N LEU A 246 -6.50 -16.33 -17.32
CA LEU A 246 -7.66 -15.52 -17.68
C LEU A 246 -8.91 -15.89 -16.87
N ARG A 247 -9.17 -17.19 -16.67
CA ARG A 247 -10.30 -17.68 -15.86
C ARG A 247 -10.25 -17.15 -14.43
N VAL A 248 -9.06 -17.14 -13.82
CA VAL A 248 -8.87 -16.58 -12.47
C VAL A 248 -9.18 -15.09 -12.45
N LYS A 249 -8.66 -14.30 -13.38
CA LYS A 249 -8.95 -12.85 -13.45
C LYS A 249 -10.44 -12.58 -13.64
N THR A 250 -11.09 -13.32 -14.53
CA THR A 250 -12.54 -13.19 -14.76
C THR A 250 -13.32 -13.52 -13.49
N THR A 251 -13.01 -14.63 -12.82
CA THR A 251 -13.66 -15.02 -11.55
C THR A 251 -13.49 -13.95 -10.48
N VAL A 252 -12.26 -13.44 -10.28
CA VAL A 252 -11.99 -12.40 -9.28
C VAL A 252 -12.69 -11.09 -9.63
N SER A 253 -12.62 -10.66 -10.90
CA SER A 253 -13.23 -9.40 -11.34
C SER A 253 -14.76 -9.43 -11.20
N ASN A 254 -15.39 -10.55 -11.56
CA ASN A 254 -16.83 -10.75 -11.39
C ASN A 254 -17.24 -10.67 -9.92
N TYR A 255 -16.47 -11.29 -9.03
CA TYR A 255 -16.74 -11.21 -7.60
C TYR A 255 -16.56 -9.78 -7.07
N LEU A 256 -15.44 -9.12 -7.42
CA LEU A 256 -15.15 -7.78 -6.94
C LEU A 256 -16.14 -6.74 -7.50
N ALA A 257 -16.71 -6.94 -8.69
CA ALA A 257 -17.73 -6.07 -9.28
C ALA A 257 -18.90 -5.82 -8.31
N GLU A 258 -19.33 -6.87 -7.61
CA GLU A 258 -20.44 -6.85 -6.64
C GLU A 258 -20.00 -6.59 -5.20
N TRP A 259 -18.70 -6.64 -4.92
CA TRP A 259 -18.18 -6.46 -3.56
C TRP A 259 -18.42 -5.03 -3.08
N THR A 260 -19.06 -4.89 -1.93
CA THR A 260 -19.46 -3.61 -1.30
C THR A 260 -18.46 -3.11 -0.27
N GLY A 261 -17.32 -3.78 -0.08
CA GLY A 261 -16.31 -3.40 0.92
C GLY A 261 -16.48 -4.10 2.26
N GLU A 262 -17.59 -4.81 2.48
CA GLU A 262 -17.82 -5.52 3.73
C GLU A 262 -17.02 -6.83 3.81
N ASN A 263 -16.59 -7.17 5.03
CA ASN A 263 -16.00 -8.47 5.33
C ASN A 263 -17.04 -9.56 5.13
N GLN A 264 -16.63 -10.71 4.60
CA GLN A 264 -17.53 -11.78 4.15
C GLN A 264 -18.01 -12.69 5.28
N GLY A 265 -17.92 -12.22 6.53
CA GLY A 265 -18.31 -12.95 7.73
C GLY A 265 -17.31 -14.03 8.17
N PHE A 266 -17.79 -14.94 9.01
CA PHE A 266 -17.00 -16.04 9.56
C PHE A 266 -16.83 -17.17 8.54
N GLY A 267 -15.59 -17.66 8.42
CA GLY A 267 -15.24 -18.78 7.54
C GLY A 267 -14.92 -18.38 6.10
N ASN A 268 -14.67 -19.41 5.29
CA ASN A 268 -14.16 -19.32 3.92
C ASN A 268 -15.12 -20.00 2.91
N LYS A 269 -16.37 -20.26 3.28
CA LYS A 269 -17.32 -20.92 2.37
C LYS A 269 -17.58 -20.09 1.10
N TRP A 270 -17.70 -18.77 1.26
CA TRP A 270 -17.92 -17.86 0.13
C TRP A 270 -16.80 -17.97 -0.92
N ILE A 271 -15.54 -18.10 -0.48
CA ILE A 271 -14.40 -18.14 -1.41
C ILE A 271 -14.33 -19.48 -2.13
N ASP A 272 -14.70 -20.57 -1.45
CA ASP A 272 -14.88 -21.88 -2.08
C ASP A 272 -15.99 -21.86 -3.11
N ASP A 273 -17.14 -21.25 -2.80
CA ASP A 273 -18.29 -21.15 -3.71
C ASP A 273 -17.95 -20.31 -4.96
N VAL A 274 -17.20 -19.22 -4.81
CA VAL A 274 -16.73 -18.36 -5.92
C VAL A 274 -15.71 -19.07 -6.82
N THR A 275 -14.90 -19.96 -6.24
CA THR A 275 -13.78 -20.62 -6.95
C THR A 275 -14.05 -22.08 -7.31
N LYS A 276 -15.28 -22.57 -7.10
CA LYS A 276 -15.65 -23.99 -7.24
C LYS A 276 -15.41 -24.59 -8.64
N ASP A 277 -15.54 -23.77 -9.68
CA ASP A 277 -15.46 -24.21 -11.09
C ASP A 277 -14.03 -24.10 -11.65
N LEU A 278 -13.06 -23.65 -10.85
CA LEU A 278 -11.66 -23.54 -11.22
C LEU A 278 -10.90 -24.84 -10.99
N GLU A 279 -9.87 -25.09 -11.80
CA GLU A 279 -8.95 -26.20 -11.55
C GLU A 279 -8.13 -25.95 -10.27
N HIS A 280 -7.48 -26.98 -9.73
CA HIS A 280 -6.84 -26.89 -8.42
C HIS A 280 -5.84 -25.72 -8.28
N SER A 281 -4.92 -25.55 -9.25
CA SER A 281 -3.94 -24.46 -9.24
C SER A 281 -4.60 -23.09 -9.41
N GLU A 282 -5.55 -22.97 -10.35
CA GLU A 282 -6.34 -21.76 -10.57
C GLU A 282 -7.14 -21.36 -9.31
N LYS A 283 -7.74 -22.34 -8.63
CA LYS A 283 -8.47 -22.16 -7.39
C LYS A 283 -7.58 -21.59 -6.30
N VAL A 284 -6.39 -22.15 -6.09
CA VAL A 284 -5.43 -21.64 -5.08
C VAL A 284 -5.02 -20.20 -5.38
N ILE A 285 -4.73 -19.87 -6.65
CA ILE A 285 -4.38 -18.50 -7.06
C ILE A 285 -5.57 -17.55 -6.83
N ALA A 286 -6.78 -17.93 -7.26
CA ALA A 286 -7.97 -17.11 -7.11
C ALA A 286 -8.30 -16.84 -5.63
N GLN A 287 -8.22 -17.87 -4.79
CA GLN A 287 -8.43 -17.73 -3.35
C GLN A 287 -7.41 -16.78 -2.72
N PHE A 288 -6.15 -16.90 -3.08
CA PHE A 288 -5.09 -16.02 -2.60
C PHE A 288 -5.35 -14.55 -2.99
N ILE A 289 -5.67 -14.30 -4.27
CA ILE A 289 -5.96 -12.94 -4.77
C ILE A 289 -7.19 -12.35 -4.08
N LEU A 290 -8.27 -13.11 -3.94
CA LEU A 290 -9.51 -12.65 -3.30
C LEU A 290 -9.26 -12.27 -1.84
N LEU A 291 -8.52 -13.09 -1.09
CA LEU A 291 -8.14 -12.77 0.28
C LEU A 291 -7.27 -11.51 0.35
N ILE A 292 -6.29 -11.33 -0.54
CA ILE A 292 -5.50 -10.09 -0.61
C ILE A 292 -6.41 -8.88 -0.80
N ALA A 293 -7.37 -8.97 -1.72
CA ALA A 293 -8.23 -7.86 -2.13
C ALA A 293 -9.20 -7.44 -1.01
N THR A 294 -9.76 -8.40 -0.27
CA THR A 294 -10.86 -8.15 0.68
C THR A 294 -10.46 -8.29 2.14
N GLU A 295 -9.70 -9.31 2.51
CA GLU A 295 -9.40 -9.69 3.90
C GLU A 295 -7.94 -10.16 4.07
N PRO A 296 -6.93 -9.31 3.76
CA PRO A 296 -5.52 -9.73 3.68
C PRO A 296 -4.97 -10.28 5.01
N TYR A 297 -5.54 -9.85 6.14
CA TYR A 297 -5.19 -10.33 7.48
C TYR A 297 -5.57 -11.80 7.74
N LYS A 298 -6.43 -12.40 6.89
CA LYS A 298 -6.77 -13.83 6.97
C LYS A 298 -5.72 -14.74 6.30
N ILE A 299 -4.74 -14.18 5.60
CA ILE A 299 -3.69 -14.98 4.95
C ILE A 299 -2.75 -15.53 6.03
N THR A 300 -2.51 -16.83 5.95
CA THR A 300 -1.74 -17.60 6.94
C THR A 300 -0.59 -18.33 6.27
N GLU A 301 0.30 -18.93 7.07
CA GLU A 301 1.38 -19.78 6.55
C GLU A 301 0.85 -20.95 5.71
N ALA A 302 -0.34 -21.48 6.02
CA ALA A 302 -0.98 -22.53 5.22
C ALA A 302 -1.32 -22.02 3.81
N HIS A 303 -1.97 -20.87 3.69
CA HIS A 303 -2.25 -20.25 2.39
C HIS A 303 -0.95 -19.98 1.61
N MET A 304 0.09 -19.50 2.30
CA MET A 304 1.41 -19.26 1.70
C MET A 304 2.09 -20.54 1.23
N ASN A 305 1.97 -21.64 1.97
CA ASN A 305 2.52 -22.93 1.55
C ASN A 305 1.77 -23.49 0.34
N GLU A 306 0.44 -23.37 0.30
CA GLU A 306 -0.36 -23.82 -0.84
C GLU A 306 -0.04 -23.03 -2.12
N ILE A 307 0.01 -21.69 -2.06
CA ILE A 307 0.34 -20.89 -3.25
C ILE A 307 1.76 -21.16 -3.75
N ARG A 308 2.71 -21.49 -2.86
CA ARG A 308 4.07 -21.89 -3.25
C ARG A 308 4.14 -23.25 -3.93
N LYS A 309 3.25 -24.19 -3.60
CA LYS A 309 3.15 -25.49 -4.29
C LYS A 309 2.74 -25.36 -5.75
N VAL A 310 2.11 -24.24 -6.13
CA VAL A 310 1.82 -23.91 -7.54
C VAL A 310 3.09 -23.57 -8.34
N GLY A 311 4.25 -23.40 -7.68
CA GLY A 311 5.54 -23.15 -8.33
C GLY A 311 5.89 -21.67 -8.48
N LEU A 312 5.21 -20.77 -7.77
CA LEU A 312 5.40 -19.32 -7.88
C LEU A 312 6.63 -18.84 -7.08
N GLY A 313 7.53 -18.12 -7.76
CA GLY A 313 8.65 -17.43 -7.16
C GLY A 313 8.24 -16.12 -6.48
N ASP A 314 9.20 -15.43 -5.86
CA ASP A 314 8.95 -14.16 -5.14
C ASP A 314 8.49 -13.04 -6.07
N ASN A 315 8.90 -13.08 -7.33
CA ASN A 315 8.50 -12.12 -8.34
C ASN A 315 7.02 -12.31 -8.71
N GLU A 316 6.62 -13.53 -9.05
CA GLU A 316 5.25 -13.86 -9.44
C GLU A 316 4.28 -13.71 -8.27
N LEU A 317 4.72 -14.06 -7.05
CA LEU A 317 3.93 -13.89 -5.84
C LEU A 317 3.64 -12.41 -5.54
N ILE A 318 4.65 -11.53 -5.66
CA ILE A 318 4.46 -10.08 -5.53
C ILE A 318 3.55 -9.55 -6.64
N ALA A 319 3.69 -10.05 -7.86
CA ALA A 319 2.83 -9.66 -8.98
C ALA A 319 1.36 -9.99 -8.74
N ILE A 320 1.05 -11.24 -8.37
CA ILE A 320 -0.31 -11.71 -8.08
C ILE A 320 -0.92 -10.97 -6.89
N ALA A 321 -0.15 -10.81 -5.81
CA ALA A 321 -0.58 -10.04 -4.63
C ALA A 321 -0.83 -8.57 -4.98
N SER A 322 0.04 -7.94 -5.76
CA SER A 322 -0.12 -6.54 -6.16
C SER A 322 -1.35 -6.35 -7.04
N TRP A 323 -1.63 -7.29 -7.94
CA TRP A 323 -2.85 -7.27 -8.73
C TRP A 323 -4.10 -7.34 -7.84
N GLY A 324 -4.20 -8.32 -6.94
CA GLY A 324 -5.34 -8.41 -6.01
C GLY A 324 -5.50 -7.18 -5.13
N SER A 325 -4.39 -6.66 -4.60
CA SER A 325 -4.38 -5.46 -3.76
C SER A 325 -4.89 -4.24 -4.53
N TRP A 326 -4.46 -4.10 -5.78
CA TRP A 326 -4.88 -3.00 -6.65
C TRP A 326 -6.35 -3.11 -7.05
N GLN A 327 -6.84 -4.29 -7.44
CA GLN A 327 -8.27 -4.46 -7.76
C GLN A 327 -9.19 -4.10 -6.58
N GLY A 328 -8.83 -4.52 -5.36
CA GLY A 328 -9.54 -4.09 -4.16
C GLY A 328 -9.46 -2.57 -3.92
N THR A 329 -8.31 -1.97 -4.20
CA THR A 329 -8.11 -0.52 -4.11
C THR A 329 -8.96 0.25 -5.11
N LYS A 330 -9.08 -0.23 -6.36
CA LYS A 330 -9.93 0.40 -7.39
C LYS A 330 -11.40 0.41 -7.01
N LYS A 331 -11.89 -0.67 -6.38
CA LYS A 331 -13.26 -0.69 -5.84
C LYS A 331 -13.51 0.34 -4.75
N ILE A 332 -12.50 0.67 -3.95
CA ILE A 332 -12.59 1.80 -3.04
C ILE A 332 -12.54 3.13 -3.81
N GLY A 333 -11.63 3.24 -4.80
CA GLY A 333 -11.48 4.40 -5.66
C GLY A 333 -12.76 4.83 -6.38
N GLU A 334 -13.50 3.88 -6.95
CA GLU A 334 -14.81 4.11 -7.57
C GLU A 334 -15.76 4.85 -6.61
N ARG A 335 -15.78 4.46 -5.33
CA ARG A 335 -16.71 5.02 -4.33
C ARG A 335 -16.27 6.38 -3.82
N ILE A 336 -15.00 6.50 -3.46
CA ILE A 336 -14.49 7.73 -2.82
C ILE A 336 -14.17 8.82 -3.84
N GLY A 337 -14.00 8.44 -5.11
CA GLY A 337 -13.86 9.35 -6.25
C GLY A 337 -15.18 9.83 -6.82
N ALA A 338 -16.28 9.09 -6.66
CA ALA A 338 -17.58 9.43 -7.23
C ALA A 338 -18.08 10.87 -7.03
N PRO A 339 -17.89 11.51 -5.85
CA PRO A 339 -18.30 12.91 -5.66
C PRO A 339 -17.54 13.94 -6.51
N PHE A 340 -16.47 13.52 -7.20
CA PHE A 340 -15.54 14.37 -7.93
C PHE A 340 -15.44 14.03 -9.43
N MET A 341 -16.30 13.13 -9.91
CA MET A 341 -16.33 12.67 -11.30
C MET A 341 -17.25 13.49 -12.21
#